data_AF-A0A963KLM9-F1
#
_entry.id   AF-A0A963KLM9-F1
#
_cell.length_a   1.000
_cell.length_b   1.000
_cell.length_c   1.000
_cell.angle_alpha   90.00
_cell.angle_beta   90.00
_cell.angle_gamma   90.00
#
_symmetry.space_group_name_H-M   'P 1'
#
loop_
_entity.id
_entity.type
_entity.pdbx_description
1 polymer ?
#
loop_
_entity_poly.entity_id
_entity_poly.type
_entity_poly.pdbx_seq_one_letter_code
_entity_poly.pdbx_strand_id
1 'polypeptide(L)'
;SGSTIRLGCPTSQPGHCAVYFNCNTTLVDTFRSLFPNELRFEGNRAIVFAPGERIDTQALAVCVKAALTYHRDKRRGHTRRG
;
A
#
# COMPACT_ATOMS: atom_id res chain seq x y z
N SER A 1 -6.45 -12.10 9.80
CA SER A 1 -5.13 -12.04 9.18
C SER A 1 -5.12 -10.87 8.21
N GLY A 2 -4.04 -10.08 8.21
CA GLY A 2 -3.81 -8.92 7.32
C GLY A 2 -2.43 -9.03 6.67
N SER A 3 -2.05 -8.06 5.85
CA SER A 3 -0.70 -7.95 5.28
C SER A 3 0.18 -7.07 6.18
N THR A 4 1.48 -7.40 6.29
CA THR A 4 2.45 -6.59 7.03
C THR A 4 2.71 -5.29 6.29
N ILE A 5 2.68 -4.17 7.03
CA ILE A 5 3.06 -2.84 6.56
C ILE A 5 4.36 -2.46 7.29
N ARG A 6 5.33 -1.88 6.58
CA ARG A 6 6.56 -1.34 7.18
C ARG A 6 6.67 0.15 6.88
N LEU A 7 7.20 0.91 7.82
CA LEU A 7 7.53 2.32 7.64
C LEU A 7 9.05 2.45 7.57
N GLY A 8 9.55 3.29 6.67
CA GLY A 8 10.99 3.53 6.56
C GLY A 8 11.32 4.70 5.65
N CYS A 9 12.59 5.07 5.63
CA CYS A 9 13.11 6.10 4.74
C CYS A 9 13.90 5.40 3.61
N PRO A 10 13.60 5.65 2.34
CA PRO A 10 14.38 5.08 1.24
C PRO A 10 15.83 5.58 1.30
N THR A 11 16.81 4.67 1.31
CA THR A 11 18.24 5.04 1.31
C THR A 11 18.61 5.88 0.08
N SER A 12 17.93 5.67 -1.04
CA SER A 12 18.13 6.42 -2.29
C SER A 12 17.56 7.83 -2.27
N GLN A 13 16.68 8.17 -1.31
CA GLN A 13 15.99 9.46 -1.23
C GLN A 13 16.01 9.99 0.22
N PRO A 14 17.13 10.61 0.66
CA PRO A 14 17.25 11.17 2.00
C PRO A 14 16.14 12.18 2.28
N GLY A 15 15.51 12.08 3.47
CA GLY A 15 14.40 12.95 3.86
C GLY A 15 13.02 12.53 3.35
N HIS A 16 12.94 11.53 2.46
CA HIS A 16 11.68 10.92 2.07
C HIS A 16 11.26 9.85 3.08
N CYS A 17 9.96 9.69 3.23
CA CYS A 17 9.35 8.63 4.01
C CYS A 17 8.59 7.69 3.09
N ALA A 18 8.53 6.42 3.44
CA ALA A 18 7.88 5.40 2.65
C ALA A 18 7.08 4.42 3.52
N VAL A 19 5.93 4.01 2.97
CA VAL A 19 5.10 2.94 3.49
C VAL A 19 5.27 1.75 2.56
N TYR A 20 5.88 0.68 3.06
CA TYR A 20 6.13 -0.55 2.32
C TYR A 20 5.04 -1.59 2.60
N PHE A 21 4.61 -2.23 1.53
CA PHE A 21 3.65 -3.32 1.52
C PHE A 21 4.33 -4.63 1.09
N ASN A 22 3.69 -5.76 1.39
CA ASN A 22 4.15 -7.06 0.94
C ASN A 22 4.06 -7.18 -0.58
N CYS A 23 5.21 -7.40 -1.23
CA CYS A 23 5.33 -7.55 -2.70
C CYS A 23 4.58 -8.77 -3.26
N ASN A 24 4.26 -9.77 -2.42
CA ASN A 24 3.50 -10.97 -2.83
C ASN A 24 1.98 -10.73 -2.87
N THR A 25 1.55 -9.46 -2.90
CA THR A 25 0.14 -9.07 -2.92
C THR A 25 -0.11 -8.09 -4.06
N THR A 26 -1.36 -8.04 -4.55
CA THR A 26 -1.80 -7.11 -5.60
C THR A 26 -2.26 -5.75 -5.03
N LEU A 27 -1.98 -5.49 -3.76
CA LEU A 27 -2.45 -4.29 -3.04
C LEU A 27 -1.90 -3.03 -3.69
N VAL A 28 -0.59 -2.97 -3.95
CA VAL A 28 0.05 -1.77 -4.50
C VAL A 28 -0.45 -1.45 -5.90
N ASP A 29 -0.64 -2.45 -6.76
CA ASP A 29 -1.26 -2.27 -8.07
C ASP A 29 -2.69 -1.72 -7.95
N THR A 30 -3.47 -2.26 -7.02
CA THR A 30 -4.84 -1.79 -6.76
C THR A 30 -4.85 -0.33 -6.30
N PHE A 31 -3.94 0.03 -5.39
CA PHE A 31 -3.82 1.40 -4.89
C PHE A 31 -3.38 2.37 -5.98
N ARG A 32 -2.46 1.96 -6.86
CA ARG A 32 -2.04 2.76 -8.01
C ARG A 32 -3.20 3.03 -8.97
N SER A 33 -4.10 2.08 -9.18
CA SER A 33 -5.29 2.31 -10.00
C SER A 33 -6.31 3.22 -9.34
N LEU A 34 -6.44 3.18 -8.01
CA LEU A 34 -7.40 3.99 -7.25
C LEU A 34 -6.93 5.43 -7.04
N PHE A 35 -5.63 5.59 -6.78
CA PHE A 35 -5.03 6.87 -6.36
C PHE A 35 -3.79 7.24 -7.19
N PRO A 36 -3.87 7.26 -8.53
CA PRO A 36 -2.69 7.48 -9.38
C PRO A 36 -2.11 8.89 -9.25
N ASN A 37 -2.91 9.87 -8.83
CA ASN A 37 -2.52 11.28 -8.76
C ASN A 37 -2.36 11.77 -7.31
N GLU A 38 -2.99 11.09 -6.35
CA GLU A 38 -3.02 11.44 -4.94
C GLU A 38 -1.84 10.84 -4.17
N LEU A 39 -1.32 9.69 -4.63
CA LEU A 39 -0.25 8.96 -3.98
C LEU A 39 0.87 8.63 -4.97
N ARG A 40 2.12 8.72 -4.50
CA ARG A 40 3.30 8.39 -5.31
C ARG A 40 3.77 6.99 -4.96
N PHE A 41 3.95 6.16 -5.98
CA PHE A 41 4.32 4.75 -5.80
C PHE A 41 5.72 4.48 -6.31
N GLU A 42 6.54 3.81 -5.50
CA GLU A 42 7.88 3.36 -5.89
C GLU A 42 7.87 1.85 -6.15
N GLY A 43 8.20 1.48 -7.39
CA GLY A 43 8.18 0.08 -7.85
C GLY A 43 6.79 -0.54 -7.71
N ASN A 44 6.70 -1.73 -7.11
CA ASN A 44 5.44 -2.41 -6.82
C ASN A 44 5.23 -2.63 -5.31
N ARG A 45 5.97 -1.91 -4.47
CA ARG A 45 6.09 -2.25 -3.04
C ARG A 45 5.92 -1.10 -2.08
N ALA A 46 5.96 0.15 -2.53
CA ALA A 46 5.95 1.29 -1.62
C ALA A 46 5.10 2.45 -2.11
N ILE A 47 4.50 3.16 -1.16
CA ILE A 47 4.04 4.54 -1.32
C ILE A 47 5.13 5.43 -0.72
N VAL A 48 5.56 6.45 -1.46
CA VAL A 48 6.64 7.37 -1.07
C VAL A 48 6.12 8.80 -0.92
N PHE A 49 6.67 9.51 0.06
CA PHE A 49 6.30 10.89 0.39
C PHE A 49 7.57 11.74 0.43
N ALA A 50 7.55 12.88 -0.27
CA ALA A 50 8.62 13.85 -0.22
C ALA A 50 8.57 14.66 1.09
N PRO A 51 9.71 15.19 1.56
CA PRO A 51 9.74 16.04 2.73
C PRO A 51 8.88 17.31 2.51
N GLY A 52 8.01 17.61 3.47
CA GLY A 52 7.11 18.77 3.41
C GLY A 52 5.92 18.61 2.46
N GLU A 53 5.76 17.45 1.82
CA GLU A 53 4.60 17.16 0.97
C GLU A 53 3.32 17.05 1.80
N ARG A 54 2.22 17.60 1.29
CA ARG A 54 0.90 17.37 1.87
C ARG A 54 0.45 15.97 1.50
N ILE A 55 0.33 15.12 2.51
CA ILE A 55 -0.13 13.74 2.35
C ILE A 55 -1.67 13.74 2.30
N ASP A 56 -2.24 13.12 1.28
CA ASP A 56 -3.67 12.79 1.30
C ASP A 56 -3.90 11.66 2.32
N THR A 57 -4.24 12.07 3.54
CA THR A 57 -4.49 11.15 4.64
C THR A 57 -5.70 10.26 4.40
N GLN A 58 -6.67 10.68 3.58
CA GLN A 58 -7.86 9.89 3.29
C GLN A 58 -7.50 8.74 2.34
N ALA A 59 -6.80 9.04 1.25
CA ALA A 59 -6.28 8.03 0.33
C ALA A 59 -5.34 7.04 1.05
N LEU A 60 -4.42 7.55 1.86
CA LEU A 60 -3.51 6.72 2.64
C LEU A 60 -4.25 5.82 3.64
N ALA A 61 -5.26 6.34 4.34
CA ALA A 61 -6.06 5.55 5.27
C ALA A 61 -6.78 4.38 4.59
N VAL A 62 -7.28 4.59 3.36
CA VAL A 62 -7.86 3.51 2.55
C VAL A 62 -6.83 2.42 2.26
N CYS A 63 -5.62 2.79 1.82
CA CYS A 63 -4.54 1.84 1.55
C CYS A 63 -4.14 1.04 2.80
N VAL A 64 -3.93 1.72 3.93
CA VAL A 64 -3.56 1.08 5.20
C VAL A 64 -4.66 0.14 5.67
N LYS A 65 -5.93 0.58 5.63
CA LYS A 65 -7.08 -0.27 6.00
C LYS A 65 -7.14 -1.52 5.13
N ALA A 66 -7.03 -1.38 3.81
CA ALA A 66 -7.07 -2.49 2.87
C ALA A 66 -5.92 -3.48 3.11
N ALA A 67 -4.71 -3.00 3.37
CA ALA A 67 -3.58 -3.85 3.69
C ALA A 67 -3.80 -4.64 5.00
N LEU A 68 -4.32 -3.99 6.04
CA LEU A 68 -4.64 -4.63 7.32
C LEU A 68 -5.81 -5.64 7.23
N THR A 69 -6.69 -5.51 6.24
CA THR A 69 -7.82 -6.43 6.02
C THR A 69 -7.62 -7.43 4.89
N TYR A 70 -6.52 -7.35 4.13
CA TYR A 70 -6.27 -8.11 2.90
C TYR A 70 -6.49 -9.64 3.02
N HIS A 71 -6.07 -10.25 4.12
CA HIS A 71 -6.24 -11.69 4.32
C HIS A 71 -7.61 -12.08 4.91
N ARG A 72 -8.48 -11.12 5.28
CA ARG A 72 -9.89 -11.41 5.58
C ARG A 72 -10.69 -11.65 4.30
N ASP A 73 -10.34 -10.99 3.19
CA ASP A 73 -11.03 -11.17 1.91
C ASP A 73 -10.61 -12.44 1.14
N LYS A 74 -9.37 -12.93 1.31
CA LYS A 74 -8.98 -14.24 0.75
C LYS A 74 -9.80 -15.43 1.29
N ARG A 75 -10.49 -15.30 2.43
CA ARG A 75 -11.39 -16.35 2.94
C ARG A 75 -12.77 -16.36 2.26
N ARG A 76 -13.12 -15.35 1.46
CA ARG A 76 -14.38 -15.32 0.70
C ARG A 76 -14.24 -15.86 -0.74
N GLY A 77 -13.02 -16.23 -1.15
CA GLY A 77 -12.72 -16.69 -2.51
C GLY A 77 -12.61 -18.21 -2.70
N HIS A 78 -12.63 -19.04 -1.65
CA HIS A 78 -12.66 -20.49 -1.81
C HIS A 78 -14.08 -21.04 -1.69
N THR A 79 -14.92 -20.67 -2.65
CA THR A 79 -16.13 -21.42 -2.96
C THR A 79 -16.23 -21.55 -4.47
N ARG A 80 -15.52 -22.53 -5.04
CA ARG A 80 -15.89 -23.28 -6.25
C ARG A 80 -15.23 -24.66 -6.12
N ARG A 81 -16.04 -25.70 -5.84
CA ARG A 81 -16.78 -26.55 -6.81
C ARG A 81 -15.86 -27.64 -7.38
N GLY A 82 -16.24 -28.89 -7.14
CA GLY A 82 -15.59 -30.11 -7.61
C GLY A 82 -15.85 -31.21 -6.62
#